data_AF-A0A9P1D969-F1
#
_entry.id   AF-A0A9P1D969-F1
#
_cell.length_a   1.000
_cell.length_b   1.000
_cell.length_c   1.000
_cell.angle_alpha   90.00
_cell.angle_beta   90.00
_cell.angle_gamma   90.00
#
_symmetry.space_group_name_H-M   'P 1'
#
loop_
_entity.id
_entity.type
_entity.pdbx_description
1 polymer ?
#
loop_
_entity_poly.entity_id
_entity_poly.type
_entity_poly.pdbx_seq_one_letter_code
_entity_poly.pdbx_strand_id
1 'polypeptide(L)'
;AAATGIARSLQVRTWERDSQAVASSPALLALDSRLESMERHLQELRGPSYAYPQYPAYGPPAMGASQGQMDALVQQMREAFAKSTKENQVAPQHQDYWGGWEEPTTTTPVWQGQIKELREAVERLSHQTDDRFSSLMQPGKAKGEVLEGLCALQMVGRFNALPFLQCDGPDFDPLWRELRVISAAHRQDVMTTAMQLLSSAASKGAEAASSAGLAARHAAQKAREHTEAAVVARKEQYLEVKQYLGALKERVDVNVLRDAGFGRKGRFLRGAKVEALERFVSLSKPIRARVMLALRESTKDAALSDPDMWICVRERTGRLIDLFWDDLTLYLESMVFDAKEQLLNRAADHKVLAEMGSEPMCCTPSWFRAKLLYNYLPFDFSIFGQIKSPLFLLLTLLSITPMFGIRVAFFTIILICIVAGRPPDEYQLVTFILMFKGAQFLSSGVLMACVAAVKYYMCVKADGHHTCDTEGPGVSQDLVTSSVDFFGSCFLVWIAFLLLPCSRSFGGTRDLVEDPESAAVGSGCCEDYDKKRGGRLTGLLGYDLCCFLLSCALIYGLTMVDLASTNHADLQRAATDKDLLLSDLQRWQFRSRVFFGRILQTWRGMGGEVNGG
;
A
#
# COMPACT_ATOMS: atom_id res chain seq x y z
N ALA A 1 -35.47 -21.23 41.74
CA ALA A 1 -35.58 -20.40 40.52
C ALA A 1 -34.50 -19.31 40.48
N ALA A 2 -34.37 -18.46 41.52
CA ALA A 2 -33.35 -17.39 41.53
C ALA A 2 -31.89 -17.90 41.56
N ALA A 3 -31.59 -18.97 42.30
CA ALA A 3 -30.25 -19.57 42.34
C ALA A 3 -29.83 -20.22 41.00
N THR A 4 -30.80 -20.75 40.24
CA THR A 4 -30.57 -21.34 38.92
C THR A 4 -30.33 -20.29 37.82
N GLY A 5 -30.83 -19.06 38.00
CA GLY A 5 -30.54 -17.93 37.11
C GLY A 5 -29.12 -17.40 37.25
N ILE A 6 -28.60 -17.31 38.49
CA ILE A 6 -27.25 -16.81 38.77
C ILE A 6 -26.18 -17.80 38.27
N ALA A 7 -26.43 -19.11 38.41
CA ALA A 7 -25.55 -20.15 37.88
C ALA A 7 -25.45 -20.12 36.35
N ARG A 8 -26.56 -19.88 35.63
CA ARG A 8 -26.53 -19.73 34.17
C ARG A 8 -25.86 -18.43 33.71
N SER A 9 -26.03 -17.32 34.42
CA SER A 9 -25.33 -16.07 34.07
C SER A 9 -23.83 -16.13 34.31
N LEU A 10 -23.39 -16.90 35.32
CA LEU A 10 -21.96 -17.16 35.56
C LEU A 10 -21.38 -18.10 34.51
N GLN A 11 -22.12 -19.13 34.10
CA GLN A 11 -21.69 -20.13 33.11
C GLN A 11 -21.58 -19.55 31.69
N VAL A 12 -22.45 -18.58 31.33
CA VAL A 12 -22.34 -17.84 30.06
C VAL A 12 -21.16 -16.86 30.09
N ARG A 13 -20.92 -16.16 31.21
CA ARG A 13 -19.79 -15.23 31.36
C ARG A 13 -18.42 -15.93 31.42
N THR A 14 -18.33 -17.14 31.98
CA THR A 14 -17.09 -17.94 31.90
C THR A 14 -16.85 -18.42 30.48
N TRP A 15 -17.91 -18.83 29.77
CA TRP A 15 -17.80 -19.31 28.39
C TRP A 15 -17.46 -18.21 27.36
N GLU A 16 -17.94 -16.97 27.57
CA GLU A 16 -17.53 -15.78 26.82
C GLU A 16 -16.05 -15.41 27.05
N ARG A 17 -15.57 -15.58 28.28
CA ARG A 17 -14.17 -15.29 28.65
C ARG A 17 -13.20 -16.34 28.10
N ASP A 18 -13.61 -17.60 28.03
CA ASP A 18 -12.82 -18.70 27.48
C ASP A 18 -12.78 -18.68 25.93
N SER A 19 -13.78 -18.06 25.28
CA SER A 19 -13.85 -17.97 23.81
C SER A 19 -12.96 -16.87 23.22
N GLN A 20 -12.71 -15.78 23.95
CA GLN A 20 -11.78 -14.71 23.54
C GLN A 20 -10.30 -15.11 23.67
N ALA A 21 -9.98 -16.14 24.46
CA ALA A 21 -8.62 -16.61 24.75
C ALA A 21 -7.99 -17.46 23.63
N VAL A 22 -8.79 -18.07 22.75
CA VAL A 22 -8.34 -19.11 21.81
C VAL A 22 -7.87 -18.54 20.46
N ALA A 23 -8.21 -17.29 20.13
CA ALA A 23 -8.08 -16.75 18.77
C ALA A 23 -6.69 -16.22 18.35
N SER A 24 -5.67 -16.22 19.24
CA SER A 24 -4.33 -15.69 18.93
C SER A 24 -3.18 -16.65 19.29
N SER A 25 -3.22 -17.89 18.79
CA SER A 25 -2.26 -18.94 19.15
C SER A 25 -1.08 -19.08 18.16
N PRO A 26 0.20 -18.95 18.61
CA PRO A 26 1.40 -19.27 17.84
C PRO A 26 1.53 -20.74 17.44
N ALA A 27 0.68 -21.63 17.97
CA ALA A 27 0.67 -23.05 17.65
C ALA A 27 0.23 -23.34 16.21
N LEU A 28 -0.54 -22.45 15.58
CA LEU A 28 -0.91 -22.56 14.17
C LEU A 28 0.27 -22.29 13.23
N LEU A 29 1.13 -21.33 13.56
CA LEU A 29 2.38 -21.05 12.83
C LEU A 29 3.42 -22.19 12.99
N ALA A 30 3.45 -22.84 14.15
CA ALA A 30 4.30 -24.02 14.37
C ALA A 30 3.77 -25.30 13.69
N LEU A 31 2.47 -25.37 13.41
CA LEU A 31 1.86 -26.46 12.64
C LEU A 31 2.15 -26.30 11.14
N ASP A 32 2.12 -25.06 10.66
CA ASP A 32 2.47 -24.67 9.29
C ASP A 32 3.94 -24.95 8.98
N SER A 33 4.85 -24.56 9.89
CA SER A 33 6.29 -24.86 9.74
C SER A 33 6.61 -26.36 9.77
N ARG A 34 5.79 -27.16 10.48
CA ARG A 34 5.92 -28.63 10.52
C ARG A 34 5.35 -29.28 9.26
N LEU A 35 4.29 -28.72 8.67
CA LEU A 35 3.73 -29.16 7.39
C LEU A 35 4.72 -28.90 6.25
N GLU A 36 5.33 -27.72 6.20
CA GLU A 36 6.40 -27.40 5.24
C GLU A 36 7.62 -28.31 5.38
N SER A 37 8.00 -28.65 6.62
CA SER A 37 9.11 -29.59 6.88
C SER A 37 8.79 -31.01 6.42
N MET A 38 7.53 -31.43 6.53
CA MET A 38 7.08 -32.75 6.08
C MET A 38 6.99 -32.83 4.56
N GLU A 39 6.62 -31.73 3.90
CA GLU A 39 6.57 -31.59 2.45
C GLU A 39 7.97 -31.61 1.82
N ARG A 40 8.94 -30.92 2.43
CA ARG A 40 10.36 -30.99 2.02
C ARG A 40 10.92 -32.42 2.09
N HIS A 41 10.60 -33.16 3.15
CA HIS A 41 11.02 -34.56 3.27
C HIS A 41 10.34 -35.49 2.24
N LEU A 42 9.10 -35.19 1.86
CA LEU A 42 8.39 -35.94 0.80
C LEU A 42 8.92 -35.61 -0.61
N GLN A 43 9.44 -34.41 -0.82
CA GLN A 43 10.13 -34.02 -2.05
C GLN A 43 11.52 -34.68 -2.16
N GLU A 44 12.26 -34.81 -1.06
CA GLU A 44 13.54 -35.53 -1.01
C GLU A 44 13.39 -37.04 -1.28
N LEU A 45 12.25 -37.64 -0.89
CA LEU A 45 11.94 -39.05 -1.17
C LEU A 45 11.45 -39.29 -2.61
N ARG A 46 11.14 -38.23 -3.37
CA ARG A 46 10.87 -38.27 -4.81
C ARG A 46 12.18 -38.09 -5.59
N GLY A 47 13.02 -39.13 -5.60
CA GLY A 47 14.13 -39.20 -6.56
C GLY A 47 13.60 -39.13 -8.01
N PRO A 48 14.35 -38.53 -8.94
CA PRO A 48 13.88 -38.32 -10.30
C PRO A 48 13.92 -39.65 -11.08
N SER A 49 12.74 -40.13 -11.48
CA SER A 49 12.62 -41.17 -12.52
C SER A 49 11.75 -40.62 -13.64
N TYR A 50 12.38 -39.87 -14.54
CA TYR A 50 11.86 -39.63 -15.89
C TYR A 50 13.04 -39.51 -16.85
N ALA A 51 13.19 -40.54 -17.69
CA ALA A 51 13.93 -40.45 -18.93
C ALA A 51 13.14 -39.54 -19.89
N TYR A 52 13.80 -38.53 -20.46
CA TYR A 52 13.32 -37.79 -21.62
C TYR A 52 14.22 -38.08 -22.83
N PRO A 53 13.67 -38.05 -24.07
CA PRO A 53 14.44 -38.29 -25.27
C PRO A 53 15.32 -37.09 -25.63
N GLN A 54 16.46 -37.40 -26.25
CA GLN A 54 17.54 -36.50 -26.65
C GLN A 54 17.12 -35.50 -27.73
N TYR A 55 17.52 -34.23 -27.58
CA TYR A 55 17.83 -33.27 -28.66
C TYR A 55 18.98 -32.34 -28.20
N PRO A 56 19.74 -31.72 -29.14
CA PRO A 56 21.16 -31.50 -28.93
C PRO A 56 21.56 -30.15 -28.30
N ALA A 57 22.63 -30.26 -27.51
CA ALA A 57 23.65 -29.32 -27.09
C ALA A 57 23.54 -27.83 -27.47
N TYR A 58 23.34 -26.99 -26.43
CA TYR A 58 23.94 -25.66 -26.33
C TYR A 58 24.59 -25.50 -24.95
N GLY A 59 25.83 -25.00 -24.91
CA GLY A 59 26.68 -24.91 -23.72
C GLY A 59 26.23 -23.85 -22.70
N PRO A 60 26.73 -23.90 -21.45
CA PRO A 60 26.26 -23.05 -20.36
C PRO A 60 26.92 -21.65 -20.37
N PRO A 61 26.20 -20.56 -20.05
CA PRO A 61 26.80 -19.28 -19.70
C PRO A 61 27.12 -19.19 -18.20
N ALA A 62 28.12 -18.37 -17.89
CA ALA A 62 28.75 -18.20 -16.58
C ALA A 62 27.82 -17.59 -15.50
N MET A 63 27.85 -18.20 -14.30
CA MET A 63 27.32 -17.59 -13.06
C MET A 63 28.32 -16.57 -12.52
N GLY A 64 28.10 -15.28 -12.81
CA GLY A 64 28.87 -14.18 -12.21
C GLY A 64 28.03 -12.95 -11.82
N ALA A 65 26.72 -12.95 -12.10
CA ALA A 65 25.91 -11.74 -12.02
C ALA A 65 25.04 -11.58 -10.76
N SER A 66 24.91 -12.60 -9.90
CA SER A 66 24.01 -12.52 -8.72
C SER A 66 24.66 -11.95 -7.46
N GLN A 67 26.00 -11.98 -7.34
CA GLN A 67 26.70 -11.50 -6.14
C GLN A 67 26.66 -9.96 -6.04
N GLY A 68 26.91 -9.26 -7.16
CA GLY A 68 26.94 -7.80 -7.19
C GLY A 68 25.58 -7.14 -6.95
N GLN A 69 24.47 -7.84 -7.23
CA GLN A 69 23.12 -7.33 -6.92
C GLN A 69 22.80 -7.38 -5.43
N MET A 70 23.36 -8.34 -4.70
CA MET A 70 23.15 -8.47 -3.25
C MET A 70 23.96 -7.45 -2.48
N ASP A 71 25.22 -7.21 -2.89
CA ASP A 71 26.08 -6.18 -2.29
C ASP A 71 25.53 -4.77 -2.54
N ALA A 72 24.95 -4.50 -3.71
CA ALA A 72 24.30 -3.24 -4.02
C ALA A 72 23.06 -2.99 -3.14
N LEU A 73 22.26 -4.03 -2.86
CA LEU A 73 21.07 -3.93 -2.01
C LEU A 73 21.44 -3.64 -0.54
N VAL A 74 22.48 -4.29 -0.02
CA VAL A 74 22.98 -4.08 1.34
C VAL A 74 23.54 -2.66 1.50
N GLN A 75 24.24 -2.15 0.49
CA GLN A 75 24.74 -0.77 0.48
C GLN A 75 23.60 0.26 0.47
N GLN A 76 22.56 0.02 -0.35
CA GLN A 76 21.38 0.89 -0.43
C GLN A 76 20.62 0.97 0.90
N MET A 77 20.51 -0.15 1.62
CA MET A 77 19.89 -0.19 2.95
C MET A 77 20.72 0.58 3.98
N ARG A 78 22.06 0.47 3.96
CA ARG A 78 22.93 1.24 4.86
C ARG A 78 22.80 2.76 4.64
N GLU A 79 22.73 3.21 3.39
CA GLU A 79 22.57 4.63 3.05
C GLU A 79 21.20 5.18 3.45
N ALA A 80 20.12 4.40 3.25
CA ALA A 80 18.78 4.77 3.69
C ALA A 80 18.68 4.91 5.22
N PHE A 81 19.33 4.03 5.97
CA PHE A 81 19.39 4.12 7.43
C PHE A 81 20.21 5.31 7.92
N ALA A 82 21.35 5.61 7.31
CA ALA A 82 22.18 6.76 7.64
C ALA A 82 21.47 8.10 7.36
N LYS A 83 20.63 8.15 6.33
CA LYS A 83 19.81 9.32 6.00
C LYS A 83 18.72 9.56 7.04
N SER A 84 18.01 8.51 7.45
CA SER A 84 16.95 8.58 8.48
C SER A 84 17.50 8.98 9.86
N THR A 85 18.74 8.61 10.20
CA THR A 85 19.36 9.03 11.47
C THR A 85 19.78 10.50 11.48
N LYS A 86 20.14 11.08 10.33
CA LYS A 86 20.47 12.51 10.20
C LYS A 86 19.23 13.41 10.25
N GLU A 87 18.11 12.98 9.67
CA GLU A 87 16.86 13.74 9.67
C GLU A 87 16.24 13.84 11.07
N ASN A 88 16.48 12.85 11.94
CA ASN A 88 16.02 12.87 13.35
C ASN A 88 16.90 13.70 14.30
N GLN A 89 18.01 14.29 13.84
CA GLN A 89 18.88 15.15 14.68
C GLN A 89 18.70 16.66 14.40
N VAL A 90 17.86 17.05 13.44
CA VAL A 90 17.63 18.45 13.06
C VAL A 90 16.16 18.83 13.27
N ALA A 91 15.72 18.87 14.52
CA ALA A 91 14.54 19.63 14.94
C ALA A 91 14.61 19.87 16.46
N PRO A 92 15.00 21.08 16.90
CA PRO A 92 14.12 21.78 17.82
C PRO A 92 14.17 23.30 17.62
N GLN A 93 13.34 23.84 16.74
CA GLN A 93 12.99 25.27 16.74
C GLN A 93 11.57 25.42 16.19
N HIS A 94 10.57 25.18 17.05
CA HIS A 94 9.24 25.81 17.02
C HIS A 94 8.36 25.13 18.09
N GLN A 95 8.51 25.52 19.35
CA GLN A 95 7.63 25.04 20.43
C GLN A 95 7.38 26.10 21.51
N ASP A 96 7.40 27.40 21.14
CA ASP A 96 7.16 28.52 22.07
C ASP A 96 5.81 29.25 21.88
N TYR A 97 4.89 28.67 21.11
CA TYR A 97 3.50 29.13 21.08
C TYR A 97 2.62 27.92 21.29
N TRP A 98 2.02 27.80 22.48
CA TRP A 98 0.77 27.12 22.86
C TRP A 98 0.89 26.75 24.34
N GLY A 99 0.37 27.64 25.18
CA GLY A 99 0.28 27.41 26.62
C GLY A 99 -0.81 26.40 26.96
N GLY A 100 -0.43 25.44 27.80
CA GLY A 100 -1.26 24.82 28.82
C GLY A 100 -2.39 23.91 28.36
N TRP A 101 -2.09 22.65 28.05
CA TRP A 101 -2.97 21.50 28.24
C TRP A 101 -2.12 20.27 28.60
N GLU A 102 -2.56 19.52 29.62
CA GLU A 102 -1.91 18.29 30.09
C GLU A 102 -2.00 17.19 29.02
N GLU A 103 -0.87 16.55 28.69
CA GLU A 103 -0.79 15.38 27.78
C GLU A 103 -0.80 14.05 28.56
N PRO A 104 -1.53 13.02 28.09
CA PRO A 104 -1.26 11.63 28.46
C PRO A 104 -0.36 10.94 27.42
N THR A 105 0.81 10.50 27.87
CA THR A 105 1.84 9.79 27.09
C THR A 105 1.68 8.27 27.11
N THR A 106 1.28 7.62 26.01
CA THR A 106 1.50 6.16 25.82
C THR A 106 1.42 5.73 24.34
N THR A 107 2.50 5.81 23.56
CA THR A 107 2.67 4.97 22.33
C THR A 107 4.12 4.87 21.81
N THR A 108 5.04 5.75 22.22
CA THR A 108 6.43 5.75 21.72
C THR A 108 7.37 4.61 22.15
N PRO A 109 7.25 3.91 23.31
CA PRO A 109 8.27 2.96 23.73
C PRO A 109 8.22 1.60 23.02
N VAL A 110 7.07 1.22 22.42
CA VAL A 110 6.91 -0.06 21.69
C VAL A 110 7.70 -0.06 20.38
N TRP A 111 7.72 1.07 19.68
CA TRP A 111 8.41 1.23 18.40
C TRP A 111 9.94 1.20 18.55
N GLN A 112 10.47 1.77 19.64
CA GLN A 112 11.92 1.74 19.92
C GLN A 112 12.42 0.34 20.32
N GLY A 113 11.58 -0.46 20.99
CA GLY A 113 11.90 -1.86 21.31
C GLY A 113 12.05 -2.73 20.06
N GLN A 114 11.14 -2.58 19.10
CA GLN A 114 11.14 -3.36 17.85
C GLN A 114 12.36 -3.03 16.96
N ILE A 115 12.79 -1.77 16.94
CA ILE A 115 14.00 -1.35 16.20
C ILE A 115 15.27 -1.93 16.83
N LYS A 116 15.31 -2.04 18.16
CA LYS A 116 16.46 -2.63 18.86
C LYS A 116 16.58 -4.13 18.59
N GLU A 117 15.47 -4.86 18.64
CA GLU A 117 15.46 -6.30 18.30
C GLU A 117 15.85 -6.56 16.84
N LEU A 118 15.39 -5.70 15.91
CA LEU A 118 15.76 -5.79 14.50
C LEU A 118 17.26 -5.54 14.28
N ARG A 119 17.84 -4.56 14.99
CA ARG A 119 19.29 -4.29 14.96
C ARG A 119 20.10 -5.50 15.45
N GLU A 120 19.74 -6.06 16.60
CA GLU A 120 20.43 -7.22 17.19
C GLU A 120 20.27 -8.50 16.36
N ALA A 121 19.19 -8.63 15.58
CA ALA A 121 19.00 -9.75 14.64
C ALA A 121 19.89 -9.61 13.40
N VAL A 122 20.03 -8.40 12.87
CA VAL A 122 20.89 -8.11 11.71
C VAL A 122 22.37 -8.27 12.06
N GLU A 123 22.80 -7.83 13.25
CA GLU A 123 24.18 -8.03 13.71
C GLU A 123 24.51 -9.52 13.93
N ARG A 124 23.57 -10.32 14.44
CA ARG A 124 23.73 -11.78 14.57
C ARG A 124 23.86 -12.48 13.21
N LEU A 125 23.08 -12.06 12.23
CA LEU A 125 23.18 -12.57 10.85
C LEU A 125 24.52 -12.20 10.22
N SER A 126 24.98 -10.97 10.41
CA SER A 126 26.30 -10.51 9.92
C SER A 126 27.43 -11.36 10.49
N HIS A 127 27.45 -11.60 11.81
CA HIS A 127 28.46 -12.43 12.46
C HIS A 127 28.42 -13.90 11.99
N GLN A 128 27.22 -14.47 11.75
CA GLN A 128 27.09 -15.82 11.20
C GLN A 128 27.64 -15.97 9.77
N THR A 129 27.56 -14.91 8.95
CA THR A 129 28.19 -14.88 7.62
C THR A 129 29.71 -14.75 7.70
N ASP A 130 30.25 -13.95 8.63
CA ASP A 130 31.68 -13.77 8.80
C ASP A 130 32.38 -15.02 9.38
N ASP A 131 31.72 -15.75 10.28
CA ASP A 131 32.23 -17.01 10.82
C ASP A 131 32.25 -18.13 9.76
N ARG A 132 31.25 -18.17 8.87
CA ARG A 132 31.25 -19.07 7.71
C ARG A 132 32.35 -18.71 6.71
N PHE A 133 32.64 -17.43 6.51
CA PHE A 133 33.67 -16.95 5.60
C PHE A 133 35.09 -17.20 6.15
N SER A 134 35.29 -17.04 7.46
CA SER A 134 36.56 -17.35 8.13
C SER A 134 36.87 -18.85 8.19
N SER A 135 35.85 -19.72 8.20
CA SER A 135 36.07 -21.17 8.14
C SER A 135 36.49 -21.70 6.75
N LEU A 136 36.27 -20.90 5.70
CA LEU A 136 36.57 -21.26 4.31
C LEU A 136 37.92 -20.74 3.80
N MET A 137 38.64 -19.93 4.58
CA MET A 137 39.90 -19.29 4.17
C MET A 137 41.03 -19.61 5.15
N GLN A 138 41.59 -20.83 5.05
CA GLN A 138 42.96 -21.09 5.50
C GLN A 138 43.92 -21.00 4.30
N PRO A 139 44.90 -20.06 4.29
CA PRO A 139 45.77 -19.90 3.12
C PRO A 139 47.05 -20.73 3.21
N GLY A 140 47.24 -21.60 2.21
CA GLY A 140 48.55 -22.07 1.78
C GLY A 140 49.18 -21.07 0.78
N LYS A 141 50.36 -20.57 1.15
CA LYS A 141 51.42 -19.90 0.36
C LYS A 141 51.16 -19.64 -1.15
N ALA A 142 51.25 -18.37 -1.57
CA ALA A 142 52.43 -17.83 -2.31
C ALA A 142 52.15 -16.46 -2.99
N LYS A 143 52.98 -15.47 -2.59
CA LYS A 143 53.67 -14.40 -3.34
C LYS A 143 53.01 -13.57 -4.48
N GLY A 144 53.22 -12.25 -4.38
CA GLY A 144 53.38 -11.27 -5.46
C GLY A 144 52.37 -10.12 -5.36
N GLU A 145 52.71 -8.98 -4.73
CA GLU A 145 53.14 -7.71 -5.38
C GLU A 145 52.05 -7.13 -6.33
N VAL A 146 51.43 -5.96 -6.12
CA VAL A 146 51.91 -4.56 -6.26
C VAL A 146 50.69 -3.65 -5.89
N LEU A 147 50.80 -2.70 -4.93
CA LEU A 147 50.70 -1.21 -5.07
C LEU A 147 49.39 -0.70 -5.74
N GLU A 148 48.56 0.26 -5.29
CA GLU A 148 48.51 1.42 -4.38
C GLU A 148 46.99 1.65 -4.08
N GLY A 149 46.47 2.28 -3.03
CA GLY A 149 47.02 3.36 -2.20
C GLY A 149 45.97 4.48 -2.04
N LEU A 150 44.91 4.20 -1.28
CA LEU A 150 44.03 5.10 -0.54
C LEU A 150 44.51 6.56 -0.31
N CYS A 151 43.66 7.55 -0.61
CA CYS A 151 43.29 8.66 0.30
C CYS A 151 42.36 9.69 -0.37
N ALA A 152 41.11 9.85 0.11
CA ALA A 152 40.39 11.12 0.06
C ALA A 152 39.10 11.07 0.92
N LEU A 153 39.20 11.51 2.19
CA LEU A 153 38.04 11.84 3.02
C LEU A 153 38.46 12.90 4.05
N GLN A 154 38.31 14.18 3.68
CA GLN A 154 38.09 15.31 4.59
C GLN A 154 38.07 16.59 3.76
N MET A 155 37.03 17.42 3.92
CA MET A 155 37.16 18.89 3.93
C MET A 155 35.87 19.51 4.48
N VAL A 156 36.03 20.06 5.68
CA VAL A 156 35.18 21.04 6.36
C VAL A 156 35.67 22.43 5.95
N GLY A 157 34.72 23.34 5.68
CA GLY A 157 34.85 24.78 5.94
C GLY A 157 35.67 25.64 4.97
N ARG A 158 35.00 26.61 4.33
CA ARG A 158 35.49 27.99 4.10
C ARG A 158 34.41 28.83 3.42
N PHE A 159 33.75 29.69 4.21
CA PHE A 159 33.18 30.94 3.72
C PHE A 159 34.28 31.99 3.85
N ASN A 160 34.79 32.49 2.72
CA ASN A 160 35.58 33.71 2.61
C ASN A 160 35.72 34.06 1.12
N ALA A 161 34.90 34.99 0.63
CA ALA A 161 35.19 35.79 -0.55
C ALA A 161 34.16 36.91 -0.72
N LEU A 162 34.48 38.11 -0.24
CA LEU A 162 34.05 39.38 -0.84
C LEU A 162 35.22 40.35 -0.69
N PRO A 163 35.83 40.85 -1.78
CA PRO A 163 36.80 41.91 -1.71
C PRO A 163 36.20 43.26 -2.18
N PHE A 164 36.87 44.34 -1.77
CA PHE A 164 36.76 45.72 -2.27
C PHE A 164 35.63 46.62 -1.73
N LEU A 165 35.99 47.45 -0.75
CA LEU A 165 35.91 48.91 -0.86
C LEU A 165 36.81 49.53 0.21
N GLN A 166 38.06 49.80 -0.20
CA GLN A 166 39.03 50.55 0.59
C GLN A 166 39.01 51.98 0.06
N CYS A 167 38.31 52.87 0.78
CA CYS A 167 38.37 54.31 0.54
C CYS A 167 39.22 54.92 1.66
N ASP A 168 40.53 54.99 1.45
CA ASP A 168 41.44 55.79 2.25
C ASP A 168 41.51 57.19 1.62
N GLY A 169 40.76 58.14 2.20
CA GLY A 169 40.85 59.57 1.90
C GLY A 169 41.12 60.33 3.20
N PRO A 170 42.11 61.25 3.26
CA PRO A 170 42.59 61.84 4.51
C PRO A 170 41.68 62.92 5.15
N ASP A 171 40.45 63.14 4.67
CA ASP A 171 39.57 64.21 5.15
C ASP A 171 38.20 63.69 5.66
N PHE A 172 38.19 62.69 6.55
CA PHE A 172 36.96 62.21 7.21
C PHE A 172 37.07 62.23 8.76
N ASP A 173 36.63 63.38 9.28
CA ASP A 173 36.05 63.75 10.59
C ASP A 173 36.26 62.91 11.90
N PRO A 174 36.39 63.59 13.07
CA PRO A 174 36.55 62.97 14.39
C PRO A 174 35.30 62.24 14.96
N LEU A 175 34.15 62.34 14.29
CA LEU A 175 32.87 61.77 14.74
C LEU A 175 32.85 60.22 14.74
N TRP A 176 33.70 59.58 13.92
CA TRP A 176 33.82 58.13 13.87
C TRP A 176 34.62 57.51 15.04
N ARG A 177 35.38 58.31 15.80
CA ARG A 177 36.07 57.82 17.00
C ARG A 177 35.11 57.62 18.17
N GLU A 178 34.14 58.50 18.36
CA GLU A 178 33.17 58.35 19.47
C GLU A 178 32.21 57.16 19.25
N LEU A 179 31.78 56.93 18.01
CA LEU A 179 30.92 55.78 17.66
C LEU A 179 31.59 54.41 17.86
N ARG A 180 32.93 54.32 17.71
CA ARG A 180 33.66 53.07 18.02
C ARG A 180 33.76 52.80 19.51
N VAL A 181 33.88 53.84 20.34
CA VAL A 181 33.97 53.68 21.80
C VAL A 181 32.62 53.25 22.39
N ILE A 182 31.51 53.80 21.89
CA ILE A 182 30.15 53.40 22.31
C ILE A 182 29.82 51.97 21.85
N SER A 183 30.23 51.59 20.64
CA SER A 183 30.05 50.23 20.10
C SER A 183 30.84 49.16 20.86
N ALA A 184 32.06 49.49 21.33
CA ALA A 184 32.89 48.58 22.10
C ALA A 184 32.33 48.34 23.52
N ALA A 185 31.88 49.39 24.20
CA ALA A 185 31.28 49.29 25.53
C ALA A 185 29.97 48.47 25.51
N HIS A 186 29.14 48.66 24.48
CA HIS A 186 27.87 47.93 24.37
C HIS A 186 28.06 46.43 24.08
N ARG A 187 29.13 46.03 23.38
CA ARG A 187 29.42 44.60 23.14
C ARG A 187 29.86 43.85 24.40
N GLN A 188 30.52 44.54 25.33
CA GLN A 188 31.08 43.89 26.52
C GLN A 188 29.99 43.56 27.57
N ASP A 189 28.99 44.45 27.72
CA ASP A 189 27.84 44.24 28.62
C ASP A 189 26.84 43.19 28.09
N VAL A 190 26.62 43.16 26.77
CA VAL A 190 25.74 42.15 26.15
C VAL A 190 26.34 40.75 26.28
N MET A 191 27.66 40.60 26.17
CA MET A 191 28.32 39.30 26.22
C MET A 191 28.42 38.74 27.64
N THR A 192 28.59 39.58 28.66
CA THR A 192 28.58 39.16 30.07
C THR A 192 27.18 38.77 30.54
N THR A 193 26.15 39.52 30.14
CA THR A 193 24.75 39.19 30.45
C THR A 193 24.32 37.87 29.79
N ALA A 194 24.73 37.64 28.54
CA ALA A 194 24.47 36.38 27.84
C ALA A 194 25.14 35.17 28.52
N MET A 195 26.38 35.31 29.00
CA MET A 195 27.08 34.24 29.72
C MET A 195 26.44 33.91 31.08
N GLN A 196 25.95 34.90 31.82
CA GLN A 196 25.25 34.65 33.08
C GLN A 196 23.92 33.91 32.86
N LEU A 197 23.15 34.29 31.83
CA LEU A 197 21.90 33.61 31.47
C LEU A 197 22.14 32.17 31.00
N LEU A 198 23.19 31.92 30.22
CA LEU A 198 23.57 30.56 29.78
C LEU A 198 23.97 29.66 30.97
N SER A 199 24.69 30.19 31.97
CA SER A 199 25.08 29.41 33.15
C SER A 199 23.88 29.02 34.03
N SER A 200 22.90 29.90 34.19
CA SER A 200 21.67 29.62 34.95
C SER A 200 20.72 28.69 34.20
N ALA A 201 20.71 28.71 32.87
CA ALA A 201 19.92 27.77 32.07
C ALA A 201 20.51 26.36 32.13
N ALA A 202 21.84 26.23 32.12
CA ALA A 202 22.53 24.95 32.21
C ALA A 202 22.29 24.23 33.55
N SER A 203 22.27 24.96 34.67
CA SER A 203 22.02 24.35 35.99
C SER A 203 20.57 23.84 36.13
N LYS A 204 19.58 24.60 35.63
CA LYS A 204 18.17 24.19 35.64
C LYS A 204 17.90 23.00 34.71
N GLY A 205 18.63 22.92 33.59
CA GLY A 205 18.56 21.77 32.68
C GLY A 205 19.05 20.46 33.33
N ALA A 206 20.08 20.53 34.17
CA ALA A 206 20.63 19.34 34.85
C ALA A 206 19.65 18.76 35.90
N GLU A 207 18.93 19.61 36.63
CA GLU A 207 17.93 19.17 37.61
C GLU A 207 16.72 18.51 36.93
N ALA A 208 16.23 19.10 35.83
CA ALA A 208 15.13 18.55 35.03
C ALA A 208 15.48 17.21 34.37
N ALA A 209 16.73 17.02 33.93
CA ALA A 209 17.18 15.74 33.39
C ALA A 209 17.21 14.62 34.44
N SER A 210 17.52 14.96 35.70
CA SER A 210 17.57 13.98 36.79
C SER A 210 16.18 13.47 37.19
N SER A 211 15.17 14.34 37.21
CA SER A 211 13.79 13.99 37.55
C SER A 211 13.11 13.19 36.44
N ALA A 212 13.37 13.53 35.17
CA ALA A 212 12.92 12.75 34.01
C ALA A 212 13.49 11.33 34.02
N GLY A 213 14.75 11.16 34.43
CA GLY A 213 15.39 9.85 34.54
C GLY A 213 14.75 8.92 35.57
N LEU A 214 14.23 9.47 36.68
CA LEU A 214 13.58 8.70 37.74
C LEU A 214 12.16 8.27 37.33
N ALA A 215 11.41 9.16 36.67
CA ALA A 215 10.10 8.85 36.10
C ALA A 215 10.18 7.76 35.00
N ALA A 216 11.19 7.83 34.13
CA ALA A 216 11.41 6.82 33.09
C ALA A 216 11.69 5.42 33.67
N ARG A 217 12.46 5.33 34.77
CA ARG A 217 12.73 4.05 35.45
C ARG A 217 11.47 3.45 36.08
N HIS A 218 10.62 4.27 36.68
CA HIS A 218 9.36 3.81 37.26
C HIS A 218 8.37 3.34 36.18
N ALA A 219 8.29 4.05 35.06
CA ALA A 219 7.48 3.64 33.90
C ALA A 219 7.98 2.32 33.29
N ALA A 220 9.31 2.15 33.16
CA ALA A 220 9.91 0.91 32.66
C ALA A 220 9.64 -0.29 33.59
N GLN A 221 9.65 -0.09 34.90
CA GLN A 221 9.35 -1.14 35.87
C GLN A 221 7.88 -1.56 35.80
N LYS A 222 6.95 -0.60 35.71
CA LYS A 222 5.51 -0.89 35.58
C LYS A 222 5.16 -1.58 34.25
N ALA A 223 5.84 -1.20 33.17
CA ALA A 223 5.71 -1.88 31.88
C ALA A 223 6.18 -3.35 31.97
N ARG A 224 7.29 -3.60 32.68
CA ARG A 224 7.82 -4.95 32.89
C ARG A 224 6.84 -5.83 33.66
N GLU A 225 6.25 -5.31 34.74
CA GLU A 225 5.24 -6.02 35.54
C GLU A 225 4.00 -6.39 34.70
N HIS A 226 3.51 -5.46 33.85
CA HIS A 226 2.39 -5.75 32.93
C HIS A 226 2.74 -6.81 31.88
N THR A 227 3.96 -6.77 31.32
CA THR A 227 4.39 -7.78 30.35
C THR A 227 4.57 -9.16 30.98
N GLU A 228 5.10 -9.25 32.19
CA GLU A 228 5.26 -10.51 32.90
C GLU A 228 3.88 -11.12 33.24
N ALA A 229 2.92 -10.29 33.67
CA ALA A 229 1.54 -10.74 33.90
C ALA A 229 0.86 -11.26 32.62
N ALA A 230 1.04 -10.58 31.48
CA ALA A 230 0.48 -11.00 30.20
C ALA A 230 1.10 -12.30 29.68
N VAL A 231 2.41 -12.52 29.91
CA VAL A 231 3.11 -13.75 29.53
C VAL A 231 2.64 -14.93 30.38
N VAL A 232 2.43 -14.73 31.68
CA VAL A 232 1.89 -15.77 32.57
C VAL A 232 0.47 -16.16 32.15
N ALA A 233 -0.41 -15.19 31.89
CA ALA A 233 -1.78 -15.46 31.43
C ALA A 233 -1.82 -16.23 30.09
N ARG A 234 -0.92 -15.92 29.15
CA ARG A 234 -0.80 -16.68 27.88
C ARG A 234 -0.30 -18.11 28.08
N LYS A 235 0.55 -18.36 29.09
CA LYS A 235 1.09 -19.70 29.37
C LYS A 235 0.00 -20.65 29.88
N GLU A 236 -0.96 -20.14 30.65
CA GLU A 236 -2.12 -20.91 31.11
C GLU A 236 -3.04 -21.28 29.93
N GLN A 237 -3.36 -20.34 29.04
CA GLN A 237 -4.14 -20.60 27.82
C GLN A 237 -3.48 -21.64 26.89
N TYR A 238 -2.15 -21.62 26.77
CA TYR A 238 -1.42 -22.63 26.00
C TYR A 238 -1.55 -24.04 26.59
N LEU A 239 -1.56 -24.17 27.92
CA LEU A 239 -1.75 -25.46 28.58
C LEU A 239 -3.16 -26.02 28.37
N GLU A 240 -4.19 -25.17 28.33
CA GLU A 240 -5.57 -25.58 28.03
C GLU A 240 -5.73 -26.06 26.57
N VAL A 241 -5.21 -25.31 25.59
CA VAL A 241 -5.24 -25.73 24.18
C VAL A 241 -4.47 -27.04 23.98
N LYS A 242 -3.34 -27.21 24.70
CA LYS A 242 -2.56 -28.45 24.67
C LYS A 242 -3.32 -29.62 25.28
N GLN A 243 -4.06 -29.41 26.37
CA GLN A 243 -4.95 -30.43 26.94
C GLN A 243 -6.10 -30.77 25.98
N TYR A 244 -6.70 -29.78 25.32
CA TYR A 244 -7.78 -29.99 24.36
C TYR A 244 -7.30 -30.77 23.12
N LEU A 245 -6.12 -30.43 22.58
CA LEU A 245 -5.48 -31.18 21.50
C LEU A 245 -5.05 -32.59 21.94
N GLY A 246 -4.63 -32.75 23.19
CA GLY A 246 -4.36 -34.07 23.80
C GLY A 246 -5.62 -34.94 23.84
N ALA A 247 -6.74 -34.39 24.30
CA ALA A 247 -8.03 -35.07 24.31
C ALA A 247 -8.54 -35.38 22.89
N LEU A 248 -8.29 -34.50 21.92
CA LEU A 248 -8.60 -34.75 20.50
C LEU A 248 -7.74 -35.88 19.93
N LYS A 249 -6.45 -35.92 20.29
CA LYS A 249 -5.53 -37.00 19.89
C LYS A 249 -5.97 -38.36 20.43
N GLU A 250 -6.51 -38.43 21.63
CA GLU A 250 -7.05 -39.66 22.21
C GLU A 250 -8.40 -40.07 21.60
N ARG A 251 -9.20 -39.12 21.12
CA ARG A 251 -10.49 -39.39 20.47
C ARG A 251 -10.37 -39.74 18.99
N VAL A 252 -9.26 -39.38 18.34
CA VAL A 252 -8.98 -39.78 16.96
C VAL A 252 -8.32 -41.15 16.99
N ASP A 253 -9.14 -42.20 16.94
CA ASP A 253 -8.66 -43.58 16.89
C ASP A 253 -7.88 -43.82 15.58
N VAL A 254 -6.58 -44.06 15.73
CA VAL A 254 -5.66 -44.30 14.61
C VAL A 254 -6.08 -45.55 13.83
N ASN A 255 -6.80 -46.49 14.46
CA ASN A 255 -7.35 -47.65 13.78
C ASN A 255 -8.51 -47.28 12.86
N VAL A 256 -9.33 -46.28 13.21
CA VAL A 256 -10.38 -45.76 12.32
C VAL A 256 -9.76 -45.08 11.10
N LEU A 257 -8.63 -44.39 11.26
CA LEU A 257 -7.87 -43.85 10.12
C LEU A 257 -7.27 -44.97 9.26
N ARG A 258 -6.77 -46.06 9.87
CA ARG A 258 -6.24 -47.23 9.18
C ARG A 258 -7.33 -47.99 8.41
N ASP A 259 -8.51 -48.14 9.00
CA ASP A 259 -9.68 -48.80 8.41
C ASP A 259 -10.34 -47.92 7.34
N ALA A 260 -10.24 -46.59 7.46
CA ALA A 260 -10.54 -45.64 6.39
C ALA A 260 -9.51 -45.69 5.24
N GLY A 261 -8.49 -46.56 5.32
CA GLY A 261 -7.58 -46.86 4.23
C GLY A 261 -6.19 -46.23 4.33
N PHE A 262 -5.83 -45.58 5.44
CA PHE A 262 -4.44 -45.15 5.67
C PHE A 262 -3.53 -46.38 5.91
N GLY A 263 -2.84 -46.85 4.86
CA GLY A 263 -1.85 -47.94 4.95
C GLY A 263 -1.89 -48.96 3.80
N ARG A 264 -2.94 -48.96 2.97
CA ARG A 264 -2.95 -49.76 1.74
C ARG A 264 -1.93 -49.17 0.74
N LYS A 265 -1.50 -49.93 -0.29
CA LYS A 265 -0.70 -49.41 -1.43
C LYS A 265 -1.51 -49.55 -2.73
N GLY A 266 -1.53 -48.52 -3.59
CA GLY A 266 -2.15 -48.59 -4.93
C GLY A 266 -3.09 -47.45 -5.32
N ARG A 267 -3.72 -47.56 -6.50
CA ARG A 267 -4.65 -46.54 -7.07
C ARG A 267 -5.86 -46.26 -6.17
N PHE A 268 -6.37 -47.26 -5.44
CA PHE A 268 -7.48 -47.10 -4.51
C PHE A 268 -7.20 -46.12 -3.35
N LEU A 269 -5.95 -45.93 -2.92
CA LEU A 269 -5.65 -44.95 -1.86
C LEU A 269 -5.73 -43.52 -2.33
N ARG A 270 -5.48 -43.24 -3.61
CA ARG A 270 -5.57 -41.86 -4.08
C ARG A 270 -7.01 -41.39 -3.96
N GLY A 271 -7.98 -42.23 -4.32
CA GLY A 271 -9.41 -41.96 -4.13
C GLY A 271 -9.76 -41.75 -2.65
N ALA A 272 -9.38 -42.69 -1.76
CA ALA A 272 -9.70 -42.59 -0.34
C ALA A 272 -9.03 -41.37 0.35
N LYS A 273 -7.78 -41.02 -0.03
CA LYS A 273 -7.11 -39.82 0.48
C LYS A 273 -7.80 -38.54 0.02
N VAL A 274 -8.19 -38.48 -1.24
CA VAL A 274 -8.95 -37.37 -1.83
C VAL A 274 -10.28 -37.19 -1.08
N GLU A 275 -11.03 -38.27 -0.87
CA GLU A 275 -12.29 -38.24 -0.15
C GLU A 275 -12.11 -37.82 1.33
N ALA A 276 -11.08 -38.35 2.01
CA ALA A 276 -10.77 -37.98 3.38
C ALA A 276 -10.38 -36.50 3.50
N LEU A 277 -9.57 -35.98 2.57
CA LEU A 277 -9.19 -34.58 2.51
C LEU A 277 -10.41 -33.68 2.27
N GLU A 278 -11.30 -34.08 1.37
CA GLU A 278 -12.54 -33.38 1.09
C GLU A 278 -13.45 -33.32 2.33
N ARG A 279 -13.60 -34.43 3.06
CA ARG A 279 -14.32 -34.46 4.33
C ARG A 279 -13.64 -33.59 5.40
N PHE A 280 -12.31 -33.56 5.44
CA PHE A 280 -11.58 -32.70 6.38
C PHE A 280 -11.80 -31.21 6.09
N VAL A 281 -11.76 -30.80 4.81
CA VAL A 281 -12.03 -29.41 4.40
C VAL A 281 -13.49 -29.01 4.64
N SER A 282 -14.44 -29.94 4.50
CA SER A 282 -15.85 -29.66 4.80
C SER A 282 -16.10 -29.57 6.31
N LEU A 283 -15.50 -30.46 7.11
CA LEU A 283 -15.59 -30.44 8.58
C LEU A 283 -14.96 -29.19 9.20
N SER A 284 -13.99 -28.57 8.53
CA SER A 284 -13.36 -27.34 9.01
C SER A 284 -14.17 -26.07 8.74
N LYS A 285 -15.24 -26.11 7.91
CA LYS A 285 -16.11 -24.94 7.66
C LYS A 285 -16.64 -24.26 8.95
N PRO A 286 -17.31 -24.96 9.88
CA PRO A 286 -17.82 -24.33 11.09
C PRO A 286 -16.70 -23.80 12.02
N ILE A 287 -15.53 -24.45 12.01
CA ILE A 287 -14.38 -23.99 12.79
C ILE A 287 -13.82 -22.70 12.20
N ARG A 288 -13.62 -22.64 10.88
CA ARG A 288 -13.19 -21.43 10.18
C ARG A 288 -14.17 -20.28 10.38
N ALA A 289 -15.47 -20.52 10.26
CA ALA A 289 -16.49 -19.49 10.48
C ALA A 289 -16.42 -18.90 11.90
N ARG A 290 -16.22 -19.75 12.92
CA ARG A 290 -16.04 -19.29 14.32
C ARG A 290 -14.75 -18.50 14.51
N VAL A 291 -13.64 -18.95 13.92
CA VAL A 291 -12.35 -18.25 14.00
C VAL A 291 -12.44 -16.90 13.29
N MET A 292 -13.04 -16.84 12.11
CA MET A 292 -13.26 -15.60 11.37
C MET A 292 -14.15 -14.64 12.16
N LEU A 293 -15.23 -15.12 12.79
CA LEU A 293 -16.07 -14.27 13.63
C LEU A 293 -15.31 -13.76 14.87
N ALA A 294 -14.54 -14.61 15.55
CA ALA A 294 -13.74 -14.18 16.69
C ALA A 294 -12.68 -13.14 16.30
N LEU A 295 -12.02 -13.32 15.15
CA LEU A 295 -11.07 -12.34 14.61
C LEU A 295 -11.76 -11.04 14.19
N ARG A 296 -12.98 -11.10 13.65
CA ARG A 296 -13.80 -9.91 13.33
C ARG A 296 -14.04 -9.07 14.56
N GLU A 297 -14.62 -9.68 15.59
CA GLU A 297 -14.97 -8.98 16.83
C GLU A 297 -13.71 -8.45 17.52
N SER A 298 -12.63 -9.24 17.58
CA SER A 298 -11.36 -8.77 18.14
C SER A 298 -10.77 -7.59 17.37
N THR A 299 -10.85 -7.60 16.03
CA THR A 299 -10.34 -6.50 15.19
C THR A 299 -11.20 -5.26 15.33
N LYS A 300 -12.53 -5.45 15.39
CA LYS A 300 -13.52 -4.39 15.59
C LYS A 300 -13.36 -3.74 16.96
N ASP A 301 -13.28 -4.52 18.04
CA ASP A 301 -13.06 -4.02 19.40
C ASP A 301 -11.74 -3.24 19.50
N ALA A 302 -10.66 -3.76 18.89
CA ALA A 302 -9.37 -3.07 18.87
C ALA A 302 -9.44 -1.74 18.10
N ALA A 303 -10.03 -1.75 16.90
CA ALA A 303 -10.15 -0.56 16.07
C ALA A 303 -11.09 0.51 16.66
N LEU A 304 -12.09 0.11 17.45
CA LEU A 304 -13.06 1.01 18.08
C LEU A 304 -12.75 1.32 19.56
N SER A 305 -11.59 0.86 20.06
CA SER A 305 -11.20 1.00 21.47
C SER A 305 -10.87 2.42 21.89
N ASP A 306 -10.61 3.33 20.94
CA ASP A 306 -10.29 4.73 21.22
C ASP A 306 -11.50 5.45 21.86
N PRO A 307 -11.40 5.90 23.12
CA PRO A 307 -12.48 6.59 23.81
C PRO A 307 -12.81 7.96 23.21
N ASP A 308 -11.85 8.61 22.54
CA ASP A 308 -12.00 9.95 21.97
C ASP A 308 -12.53 9.94 20.53
N MET A 309 -12.68 8.74 19.93
CA MET A 309 -13.25 8.58 18.60
C MET A 309 -14.72 9.05 18.58
N TRP A 310 -15.03 10.01 17.71
CA TRP A 310 -16.39 10.51 17.53
C TRP A 310 -17.36 9.38 17.19
N ILE A 311 -18.56 9.41 17.78
CA ILE A 311 -19.58 8.34 17.64
C ILE A 311 -19.87 8.05 16.16
N CYS A 312 -20.00 9.09 15.34
CA CYS A 312 -20.26 8.94 13.90
C CYS A 312 -19.12 8.24 13.14
N VAL A 313 -17.87 8.48 13.55
CA VAL A 313 -16.69 7.80 12.98
C VAL A 313 -16.65 6.36 13.48
N ARG A 314 -16.89 6.12 14.77
CA ARG A 314 -16.90 4.79 15.38
C ARG A 314 -17.92 3.86 14.73
N GLU A 315 -19.18 4.29 14.60
CA GLU A 315 -20.24 3.50 13.96
C GLU A 315 -19.90 3.15 12.50
N ARG A 316 -19.20 4.06 11.83
CA ARG A 316 -18.86 3.94 10.42
C ARG A 316 -17.65 3.07 10.17
N THR A 317 -16.61 3.22 10.97
CA THR A 317 -15.48 2.30 11.00
C THR A 317 -15.96 0.89 11.34
N GLY A 318 -16.90 0.76 12.29
CA GLY A 318 -17.55 -0.52 12.59
C GLY A 318 -18.22 -1.15 11.38
N ARG A 319 -19.03 -0.38 10.63
CA ARG A 319 -19.67 -0.84 9.38
C ARG A 319 -18.67 -1.20 8.28
N LEU A 320 -17.61 -0.41 8.12
CA LEU A 320 -16.55 -0.68 7.14
C LEU A 320 -15.79 -1.98 7.47
N ILE A 321 -15.46 -2.20 8.74
CA ILE A 321 -14.83 -3.45 9.19
C ILE A 321 -15.76 -4.62 8.92
N ASP A 322 -17.04 -4.50 9.27
CA ASP A 322 -18.04 -5.55 9.03
C ASP A 322 -18.13 -5.92 7.55
N LEU A 323 -18.22 -4.92 6.67
CA LEU A 323 -18.33 -5.11 5.22
C LEU A 323 -17.04 -5.70 4.62
N PHE A 324 -15.88 -5.20 5.04
CA PHE A 324 -14.59 -5.77 4.65
C PHE A 324 -14.46 -7.22 5.13
N TRP A 325 -15.01 -7.54 6.30
CA TRP A 325 -14.91 -8.88 6.87
C TRP A 325 -15.76 -9.90 6.10
N ASP A 326 -16.93 -9.48 5.62
CA ASP A 326 -17.76 -10.31 4.77
C ASP A 326 -17.04 -10.62 3.45
N ASP A 327 -16.41 -9.61 2.83
CA ASP A 327 -15.58 -9.78 1.61
C ASP A 327 -14.35 -10.67 1.89
N LEU A 328 -13.66 -10.47 3.01
CA LEU A 328 -12.52 -11.30 3.43
C LEU A 328 -12.93 -12.74 3.69
N THR A 329 -14.11 -12.97 4.27
CA THR A 329 -14.64 -14.30 4.53
C THR A 329 -14.91 -15.02 3.21
N LEU A 330 -15.57 -14.36 2.25
CA LEU A 330 -15.79 -14.91 0.91
C LEU A 330 -14.46 -15.21 0.19
N TYR A 331 -13.50 -14.30 0.27
CA TYR A 331 -12.17 -14.49 -0.31
C TYR A 331 -11.43 -15.68 0.30
N LEU A 332 -11.42 -15.81 1.62
CA LEU A 332 -10.79 -16.94 2.31
C LEU A 332 -11.50 -18.25 2.03
N GLU A 333 -12.84 -18.25 1.94
CA GLU A 333 -13.59 -19.42 1.52
C GLU A 333 -13.25 -19.82 0.08
N SER A 334 -13.13 -18.86 -0.84
CA SER A 334 -12.66 -19.09 -2.21
C SER A 334 -11.25 -19.68 -2.21
N MET A 335 -10.30 -19.06 -1.50
CA MET A 335 -8.92 -19.55 -1.46
C MET A 335 -8.81 -20.97 -0.89
N VAL A 336 -9.57 -21.27 0.17
CA VAL A 336 -9.59 -22.63 0.73
C VAL A 336 -10.20 -23.61 -0.25
N PHE A 337 -11.22 -23.20 -0.99
CA PHE A 337 -11.84 -24.01 -2.01
C PHE A 337 -10.89 -24.24 -3.20
N ASP A 338 -10.16 -23.22 -3.64
CA ASP A 338 -9.14 -23.32 -4.68
C ASP A 338 -7.97 -24.20 -4.25
N ALA A 339 -7.48 -24.04 -3.01
CA ALA A 339 -6.46 -24.91 -2.43
C ALA A 339 -6.94 -26.37 -2.32
N LYS A 340 -8.22 -26.57 -1.94
CA LYS A 340 -8.85 -27.91 -1.96
C LYS A 340 -8.82 -28.46 -3.39
N GLU A 341 -9.23 -27.69 -4.38
CA GLU A 341 -9.27 -28.13 -5.78
C GLU A 341 -7.87 -28.46 -6.32
N GLN A 342 -6.86 -27.63 -5.98
CA GLN A 342 -5.45 -27.89 -6.29
C GLN A 342 -4.94 -29.19 -5.66
N LEU A 343 -5.20 -29.42 -4.38
CA LEU A 343 -4.80 -30.65 -3.68
C LEU A 343 -5.48 -31.90 -4.26
N LEU A 344 -6.70 -31.76 -4.75
CA LEU A 344 -7.43 -32.83 -5.40
C LEU A 344 -6.89 -33.18 -6.81
N ASN A 345 -5.87 -32.46 -7.30
CA ASN A 345 -5.47 -32.44 -8.72
C ASN A 345 -6.68 -32.20 -9.64
N ARG A 346 -7.70 -31.53 -9.12
CA ARG A 346 -8.83 -31.02 -9.88
C ARG A 346 -8.63 -29.56 -10.24
N ALA A 347 -7.50 -28.94 -9.83
CA ALA A 347 -7.07 -27.60 -10.27
C ALA A 347 -7.51 -27.45 -11.71
N ALA A 348 -8.51 -26.58 -11.92
CA ALA A 348 -9.32 -26.50 -13.12
C ALA A 348 -8.47 -26.93 -14.31
N ASP A 349 -8.69 -28.17 -14.78
CA ASP A 349 -7.74 -28.88 -15.62
C ASP A 349 -7.34 -27.88 -16.72
N HIS A 350 -6.12 -27.34 -16.69
CA HIS A 350 -5.74 -26.29 -17.65
C HIS A 350 -5.95 -26.80 -19.08
N LYS A 351 -5.93 -28.13 -19.24
CA LYS A 351 -6.37 -28.87 -20.41
C LYS A 351 -7.85 -28.69 -20.75
N VAL A 352 -8.78 -28.83 -19.81
CA VAL A 352 -10.22 -28.60 -20.03
C VAL A 352 -10.49 -27.14 -20.41
N LEU A 353 -9.82 -26.18 -19.76
CA LEU A 353 -9.92 -24.76 -20.16
C LEU A 353 -9.30 -24.50 -21.54
N ALA A 354 -8.15 -25.12 -21.83
CA ALA A 354 -7.52 -25.04 -23.15
C ALA A 354 -8.34 -25.75 -24.24
N GLU A 355 -9.09 -26.79 -23.91
CA GLU A 355 -9.99 -27.52 -24.81
C GLU A 355 -11.29 -26.72 -25.07
N MET A 356 -11.75 -25.91 -24.11
CA MET A 356 -12.91 -25.03 -24.29
C MET A 356 -12.60 -23.78 -25.13
N GLY A 357 -11.33 -23.38 -25.23
CA GLY A 357 -10.90 -22.20 -25.99
C GLY A 357 -10.34 -22.56 -27.36
N SER A 358 -10.78 -21.89 -28.42
CA SER A 358 -10.05 -21.90 -29.68
C SER A 358 -8.86 -20.92 -29.60
N GLU A 359 -7.65 -21.42 -29.80
CA GLU A 359 -6.47 -20.55 -29.86
C GLU A 359 -6.59 -19.62 -31.08
N PRO A 360 -6.61 -18.28 -30.90
CA PRO A 360 -6.71 -17.37 -32.02
C PRO A 360 -5.45 -17.44 -32.87
N MET A 361 -5.60 -17.45 -34.20
CA MET A 361 -4.46 -17.41 -35.12
C MET A 361 -3.63 -16.15 -34.86
N CYS A 362 -2.30 -16.29 -34.89
CA CYS A 362 -1.35 -15.19 -34.71
C CYS A 362 -1.70 -14.01 -35.65
N CYS A 363 -1.55 -12.78 -35.16
CA CYS A 363 -1.83 -11.53 -35.89
C CYS A 363 -3.30 -11.25 -36.26
N THR A 364 -4.27 -12.06 -35.79
CA THR A 364 -5.69 -11.69 -35.91
C THR A 364 -6.08 -10.61 -34.88
N PRO A 365 -7.11 -9.78 -35.14
CA PRO A 365 -7.63 -8.86 -34.13
C PRO A 365 -8.02 -9.55 -32.81
N SER A 366 -8.50 -10.79 -32.89
CA SER A 366 -8.80 -11.63 -31.73
C SER A 366 -7.54 -12.02 -30.95
N TRP A 367 -6.44 -12.34 -31.65
CA TRP A 367 -5.15 -12.61 -31.02
C TRP A 367 -4.60 -11.36 -30.33
N PHE A 368 -4.65 -10.20 -31.00
CA PHE A 368 -4.21 -8.94 -30.39
C PHE A 368 -5.04 -8.59 -29.16
N ARG A 369 -6.38 -8.70 -29.25
CA ARG A 369 -7.30 -8.54 -28.11
C ARG A 369 -6.90 -9.46 -26.96
N ALA A 370 -6.78 -10.77 -27.22
CA ALA A 370 -6.46 -11.76 -26.19
C ALA A 370 -5.09 -11.47 -25.55
N LYS A 371 -4.08 -11.15 -26.36
CA LYS A 371 -2.73 -10.85 -25.86
C LYS A 371 -2.70 -9.56 -25.05
N LEU A 372 -3.38 -8.50 -25.51
CA LEU A 372 -3.44 -7.21 -24.81
C LEU A 372 -4.19 -7.34 -23.48
N LEU A 373 -5.39 -7.95 -23.49
CA LEU A 373 -6.17 -8.16 -22.28
C LEU A 373 -5.46 -9.09 -21.29
N TYR A 374 -4.83 -10.18 -21.74
CA TYR A 374 -4.13 -11.08 -20.84
C TYR A 374 -2.91 -10.44 -20.19
N ASN A 375 -2.20 -9.54 -20.89
CA ASN A 375 -1.05 -8.84 -20.29
C ASN A 375 -1.44 -7.66 -19.40
N TYR A 376 -2.61 -7.06 -19.58
CA TYR A 376 -3.07 -5.92 -18.78
C TYR A 376 -4.01 -6.31 -17.63
N LEU A 377 -4.86 -7.31 -17.86
CA LEU A 377 -5.88 -7.86 -16.95
C LEU A 377 -5.71 -9.38 -16.82
N PRO A 378 -4.57 -9.89 -16.31
CA PRO A 378 -4.40 -11.31 -16.11
C PRO A 378 -5.31 -11.82 -15.00
N PHE A 379 -5.92 -12.97 -15.23
CA PHE A 379 -6.80 -13.63 -14.25
C PHE A 379 -6.05 -14.65 -13.39
N ASP A 380 -4.87 -15.09 -13.83
CA ASP A 380 -4.10 -16.20 -13.28
C ASP A 380 -2.82 -15.76 -12.55
N PHE A 381 -2.37 -14.52 -12.74
CA PHE A 381 -1.15 -14.01 -12.12
C PHE A 381 -1.43 -13.18 -10.86
N SER A 382 -0.70 -13.50 -9.79
CA SER A 382 -0.61 -12.64 -8.62
C SER A 382 0.01 -11.28 -8.98
N ILE A 383 -0.27 -10.24 -8.18
CA ILE A 383 0.28 -8.88 -8.41
C ILE A 383 1.80 -8.91 -8.57
N PHE A 384 2.50 -9.70 -7.76
CA PHE A 384 3.96 -9.87 -7.88
C PHE A 384 4.38 -10.59 -9.17
N GLY A 385 3.57 -11.53 -9.66
CA GLY A 385 3.75 -12.15 -10.97
C GLY A 385 3.57 -11.14 -12.11
N GLN A 386 2.56 -10.28 -12.01
CA GLN A 386 2.29 -9.22 -12.99
C GLN A 386 3.44 -8.23 -13.09
N ILE A 387 3.97 -7.76 -11.94
CA ILE A 387 5.10 -6.82 -11.89
C ILE A 387 6.36 -7.39 -12.55
N LYS A 388 6.56 -8.72 -12.57
CA LYS A 388 7.69 -9.35 -13.26
C LYS A 388 7.57 -9.34 -14.77
N SER A 389 6.36 -9.16 -15.32
CA SER A 389 6.15 -9.07 -16.76
C SER A 389 6.52 -7.66 -17.26
N PRO A 390 7.54 -7.51 -18.13
CA PRO A 390 7.93 -6.21 -18.65
C PRO A 390 6.82 -5.55 -19.47
N LEU A 391 5.97 -6.35 -20.13
CA LEU A 391 4.84 -5.85 -20.91
C LEU A 391 3.75 -5.28 -20.01
N PHE A 392 3.46 -5.93 -18.87
CA PHE A 392 2.53 -5.38 -17.88
C PHE A 392 3.02 -4.04 -17.33
N LEU A 393 4.31 -3.93 -16.99
CA LEU A 393 4.90 -2.67 -16.54
C LEU A 393 4.81 -1.57 -17.60
N LEU A 394 5.10 -1.90 -18.86
CA LEU A 394 4.99 -0.94 -19.97
C LEU A 394 3.55 -0.44 -20.14
N LEU A 395 2.56 -1.34 -20.12
CA LEU A 395 1.13 -1.00 -20.24
C LEU A 395 0.65 -0.20 -19.01
N THR A 396 1.17 -0.50 -17.83
CA THR A 396 0.87 0.23 -16.58
C THR A 396 1.47 1.63 -16.62
N LEU A 397 2.71 1.80 -17.09
CA LEU A 397 3.31 3.13 -17.29
C LEU A 397 2.51 3.95 -18.30
N LEU A 398 2.03 3.31 -19.37
CA LEU A 398 1.17 3.95 -20.36
C LEU A 398 -0.17 4.37 -19.76
N SER A 399 -0.78 3.54 -18.91
CA SER A 399 -2.05 3.83 -18.24
C SER A 399 -1.94 4.93 -17.18
N ILE A 400 -0.77 5.08 -16.55
CA ILE A 400 -0.49 6.13 -15.57
C ILE A 400 -0.13 7.46 -16.24
N THR A 401 0.18 7.51 -17.53
CA THR A 401 0.61 8.75 -18.22
C THR A 401 -0.59 9.58 -18.72
N PRO A 402 -0.96 10.71 -18.08
CA PRO A 402 -2.11 11.53 -18.48
C PRO A 402 -1.78 12.49 -19.64
N MET A 403 -0.52 12.52 -20.09
CA MET A 403 -0.05 13.47 -21.11
C MET A 403 -0.65 13.15 -22.48
N PHE A 404 -0.99 14.18 -23.25
CA PHE A 404 -1.54 14.10 -24.62
C PHE A 404 -2.81 13.23 -24.77
N GLY A 405 -3.55 13.00 -23.69
CA GLY A 405 -4.70 12.09 -23.71
C GLY A 405 -4.33 10.62 -23.94
N ILE A 406 -3.04 10.25 -23.78
CA ILE A 406 -2.53 8.89 -23.97
C ILE A 406 -3.31 7.90 -23.08
N ARG A 407 -3.55 8.26 -21.82
CA ARG A 407 -4.37 7.46 -20.90
C ARG A 407 -5.77 7.19 -21.45
N VAL A 408 -6.49 8.23 -21.89
CA VAL A 408 -7.85 8.09 -22.44
C VAL A 408 -7.82 7.22 -23.69
N ALA A 409 -6.88 7.45 -24.61
CA ALA A 409 -6.71 6.63 -25.81
C ALA A 409 -6.43 5.16 -25.47
N PHE A 410 -5.51 4.91 -24.54
CA PHE A 410 -5.16 3.57 -24.08
C PHE A 410 -6.37 2.84 -23.49
N PHE A 411 -7.09 3.44 -22.55
CA PHE A 411 -8.27 2.82 -21.97
C PHE A 411 -9.45 2.74 -22.95
N THR A 412 -9.53 3.61 -23.96
CA THR A 412 -10.49 3.46 -25.06
C THR A 412 -10.21 2.19 -25.85
N ILE A 413 -8.93 1.92 -26.16
CA ILE A 413 -8.51 0.68 -26.83
C ILE A 413 -8.86 -0.53 -25.95
N ILE A 414 -8.59 -0.48 -24.64
CA ILE A 414 -8.95 -1.57 -23.72
C ILE A 414 -10.48 -1.78 -23.69
N LEU A 415 -11.27 -0.71 -23.61
CA LEU A 415 -12.74 -0.80 -23.60
C LEU A 415 -13.28 -1.41 -24.90
N ILE A 416 -12.78 -0.96 -26.06
CA ILE A 416 -13.11 -1.55 -27.36
C ILE A 416 -12.71 -3.03 -27.36
N CYS A 417 -11.51 -3.34 -26.86
CA CYS A 417 -11.05 -4.70 -26.73
C CYS A 417 -11.92 -5.53 -25.81
N ILE A 418 -12.60 -5.01 -24.78
CA ILE A 418 -13.55 -5.74 -23.93
C ILE A 418 -14.89 -5.95 -24.65
N VAL A 419 -15.43 -4.89 -25.26
CA VAL A 419 -16.74 -4.88 -25.94
C VAL A 419 -16.76 -5.73 -27.22
N ALA A 420 -15.61 -5.90 -27.88
CA ALA A 420 -15.49 -6.74 -29.08
C ALA A 420 -15.79 -8.24 -28.83
N GLY A 421 -15.79 -8.68 -27.59
CA GLY A 421 -16.11 -10.03 -27.17
C GLY A 421 -17.58 -10.02 -26.87
N ARG A 422 -18.37 -10.58 -27.76
CA ARG A 422 -19.83 -10.56 -27.66
C ARG A 422 -20.28 -11.84 -26.95
N PRO A 423 -20.95 -11.75 -25.79
CA PRO A 423 -21.21 -10.56 -24.96
C PRO A 423 -20.00 -10.15 -24.08
N PRO A 424 -19.88 -8.87 -23.68
CA PRO A 424 -18.80 -8.43 -22.81
C PRO A 424 -18.93 -9.09 -21.43
N ASP A 425 -17.79 -9.41 -20.83
CA ASP A 425 -17.75 -9.99 -19.49
C ASP A 425 -17.95 -8.91 -18.40
N GLU A 426 -18.90 -9.15 -17.51
CA GLU A 426 -19.22 -8.25 -16.40
C GLU A 426 -18.00 -7.98 -15.52
N TYR A 427 -17.24 -9.03 -15.17
CA TYR A 427 -16.06 -8.90 -14.33
C TYR A 427 -14.98 -8.03 -14.99
N GLN A 428 -14.78 -8.18 -16.31
CA GLN A 428 -13.84 -7.36 -17.06
C GLN A 428 -14.27 -5.89 -17.10
N LEU A 429 -15.56 -5.59 -17.27
CA LEU A 429 -16.07 -4.21 -17.25
C LEU A 429 -15.94 -3.56 -15.87
N VAL A 430 -16.28 -4.29 -14.80
CA VAL A 430 -16.13 -3.79 -13.42
C VAL A 430 -14.65 -3.56 -13.11
N THR A 431 -13.79 -4.53 -13.44
CA THR A 431 -12.33 -4.40 -13.26
C THR A 431 -11.77 -3.25 -14.09
N PHE A 432 -12.26 -3.05 -15.32
CA PHE A 432 -11.90 -1.89 -16.14
C PHE A 432 -12.23 -0.57 -15.44
N ILE A 433 -13.45 -0.42 -14.90
CA ILE A 433 -13.87 0.80 -14.20
C ILE A 433 -12.97 1.06 -12.98
N LEU A 434 -12.73 0.02 -12.16
CA LEU A 434 -11.89 0.13 -10.96
C LEU A 434 -10.43 0.47 -11.31
N MET A 435 -9.84 -0.22 -12.29
CA MET A 435 -8.47 0.04 -12.75
C MET A 435 -8.34 1.43 -13.38
N PHE A 436 -9.35 1.88 -14.13
CA PHE A 436 -9.38 3.21 -14.72
C PHE A 436 -9.38 4.29 -13.63
N LYS A 437 -10.26 4.15 -12.63
CA LYS A 437 -10.35 5.08 -11.50
C LYS A 437 -9.11 5.07 -10.63
N GLY A 438 -8.55 3.89 -10.35
CA GLY A 438 -7.29 3.75 -9.64
C GLY A 438 -6.13 4.44 -10.37
N ALA A 439 -6.02 4.24 -11.69
CA ALA A 439 -5.03 4.94 -12.51
C ALA A 439 -5.25 6.46 -12.50
N GLN A 440 -6.51 6.93 -12.61
CA GLN A 440 -6.85 8.36 -12.54
C GLN A 440 -6.45 8.97 -11.18
N PHE A 441 -6.72 8.29 -10.08
CA PHE A 441 -6.32 8.74 -8.75
C PHE A 441 -4.79 8.82 -8.60
N LEU A 442 -4.07 7.76 -8.97
CA LEU A 442 -2.62 7.71 -8.84
C LEU A 442 -1.95 8.79 -9.69
N SER A 443 -2.36 8.90 -10.95
CA SER A 443 -1.75 9.83 -11.91
C SER A 443 -2.22 11.27 -11.72
N SER A 444 -3.51 11.55 -11.92
CA SER A 444 -4.06 12.92 -11.87
C SER A 444 -4.19 13.45 -10.44
N GLY A 445 -4.22 12.60 -9.42
CA GLY A 445 -4.29 13.00 -8.01
C GLY A 445 -2.91 13.10 -7.38
N VAL A 446 -2.30 11.96 -7.08
CA VAL A 446 -1.06 11.89 -6.28
C VAL A 446 0.14 12.44 -7.05
N LEU A 447 0.44 11.90 -8.25
CA LEU A 447 1.62 12.31 -9.01
C LEU A 447 1.55 13.78 -9.43
N MET A 448 0.39 14.25 -9.89
CA MET A 448 0.20 15.64 -10.27
C MET A 448 0.28 16.61 -9.08
N ALA A 449 -0.20 16.23 -7.90
CA ALA A 449 -0.03 17.03 -6.69
C ALA A 449 1.46 17.15 -6.29
N CYS A 450 2.23 16.07 -6.37
CA CYS A 450 3.68 16.10 -6.13
C CYS A 450 4.40 17.01 -7.14
N VAL A 451 4.08 16.88 -8.43
CA VAL A 451 4.64 17.76 -9.47
C VAL A 451 4.25 19.21 -9.23
N ALA A 452 3.01 19.48 -8.80
CA ALA A 452 2.55 20.82 -8.47
C ALA A 452 3.37 21.45 -7.33
N ALA A 453 3.59 20.70 -6.26
CA ALA A 453 4.36 21.13 -5.10
C ALA A 453 5.81 21.46 -5.48
N VAL A 454 6.46 20.57 -6.26
CA VAL A 454 7.83 20.80 -6.74
C VAL A 454 7.90 22.03 -7.66
N LYS A 455 6.97 22.18 -8.61
CA LYS A 455 6.93 23.36 -9.50
C LYS A 455 6.67 24.66 -8.74
N TYR A 456 5.78 24.62 -7.76
CA TYR A 456 5.52 25.77 -6.90
C TYR A 456 6.78 26.16 -6.11
N TYR A 457 7.47 25.20 -5.51
CA TYR A 457 8.73 25.43 -4.80
C TYR A 457 9.81 26.03 -5.72
N MET A 458 9.94 25.53 -6.95
CA MET A 458 10.94 26.04 -7.91
C MET A 458 10.59 27.43 -8.45
N CYS A 459 9.31 27.77 -8.55
CA CYS A 459 8.88 29.11 -8.96
C CYS A 459 9.23 30.17 -7.91
N VAL A 460 9.04 29.87 -6.62
CA VAL A 460 9.16 30.85 -5.54
C VAL A 460 10.64 31.00 -5.18
N LYS A 461 11.30 32.03 -5.72
CA LYS A 461 12.70 32.32 -5.41
C LYS A 461 12.82 33.22 -4.16
N ALA A 462 13.94 33.07 -3.46
CA ALA A 462 14.20 33.77 -2.20
C ALA A 462 14.45 35.29 -2.36
N ASP A 463 14.72 35.76 -3.58
CA ASP A 463 14.95 37.16 -3.93
C ASP A 463 13.66 37.98 -4.07
N GLY A 464 12.49 37.36 -3.86
CA GLY A 464 11.19 37.99 -4.04
C GLY A 464 10.72 38.03 -5.50
N HIS A 465 11.52 37.53 -6.46
CA HIS A 465 11.10 37.37 -7.84
C HIS A 465 10.44 36.00 -8.04
N HIS A 466 9.18 35.97 -8.52
CA HIS A 466 8.47 34.71 -8.80
C HIS A 466 8.31 34.49 -10.32
N THR A 467 8.61 33.28 -10.79
CA THR A 467 8.38 32.87 -12.20
C THR A 467 7.09 32.05 -12.36
N CYS A 468 6.11 32.24 -11.48
CA CYS A 468 4.92 31.38 -11.41
C CYS A 468 3.98 31.56 -12.60
N ASP A 469 4.09 32.69 -13.29
CA ASP A 469 3.39 33.00 -14.52
C ASP A 469 3.85 32.12 -15.70
N THR A 470 5.11 31.65 -15.69
CA THR A 470 5.72 30.87 -16.77
C THR A 470 6.01 29.42 -16.36
N GLU A 471 6.47 29.20 -15.13
CA GLU A 471 6.92 27.90 -14.62
C GLU A 471 5.97 27.28 -13.59
N GLY A 472 4.90 28.00 -13.24
CA GLY A 472 3.92 27.57 -12.24
C GLY A 472 3.19 26.27 -12.59
N PRO A 473 2.55 25.64 -11.59
CA PRO A 473 1.73 24.44 -11.80
C PRO A 473 0.57 24.74 -12.78
N GLY A 474 0.44 23.88 -13.79
CA GLY A 474 -0.59 23.99 -14.83
C GLY A 474 -0.24 24.89 -16.01
N VAL A 475 0.74 25.81 -15.90
CA VAL A 475 1.09 26.74 -16.98
C VAL A 475 1.59 26.03 -18.23
N SER A 476 2.48 25.05 -18.03
CA SER A 476 3.08 24.27 -19.11
C SER A 476 2.16 23.19 -19.69
N GLN A 477 0.97 22.99 -19.12
CA GLN A 477 0.05 21.99 -19.63
C GLN A 477 -0.85 22.58 -20.71
N ASP A 478 -0.91 21.88 -21.84
CA ASP A 478 -1.85 22.23 -22.90
C ASP A 478 -3.29 22.03 -22.41
N LEU A 479 -4.12 23.05 -22.63
CA LEU A 479 -5.51 23.09 -22.18
C LEU A 479 -6.36 22.03 -22.91
N VAL A 480 -6.12 21.85 -24.21
CA VAL A 480 -6.86 20.89 -25.03
C VAL A 480 -6.60 19.48 -24.52
N THR A 481 -5.32 19.13 -24.39
CA THR A 481 -4.88 17.86 -23.81
C THR A 481 -5.49 17.62 -22.43
N SER A 482 -5.48 18.63 -21.55
CA SER A 482 -6.01 18.51 -20.20
C SER A 482 -7.52 18.32 -20.17
N SER A 483 -8.23 18.97 -21.09
CA SER A 483 -9.68 18.86 -21.23
C SER A 483 -10.08 17.49 -21.77
N VAL A 484 -9.39 17.00 -22.80
CA VAL A 484 -9.61 15.65 -23.35
C VAL A 484 -9.41 14.59 -22.27
N ASP A 485 -8.36 14.73 -21.46
CA ASP A 485 -8.11 13.79 -20.37
C ASP A 485 -9.19 13.87 -19.27
N PHE A 486 -9.61 15.07 -18.86
CA PHE A 486 -10.63 15.28 -17.83
C PHE A 486 -12.02 14.78 -18.25
N PHE A 487 -12.52 15.22 -19.41
CA PHE A 487 -13.84 14.82 -19.92
C PHE A 487 -13.84 13.39 -20.47
N GLY A 488 -12.81 13.00 -21.23
CA GLY A 488 -12.69 11.66 -21.78
C GLY A 488 -12.65 10.58 -20.70
N SER A 489 -12.00 10.87 -19.56
CA SER A 489 -12.00 9.97 -18.41
C SER A 489 -13.40 9.76 -17.82
N CYS A 490 -14.19 10.82 -17.72
CA CYS A 490 -15.57 10.74 -17.25
C CYS A 490 -16.42 9.92 -18.24
N PHE A 491 -16.36 10.25 -19.53
CA PHE A 491 -17.15 9.57 -20.56
C PHE A 491 -16.85 8.07 -20.67
N LEU A 492 -15.58 7.65 -20.64
CA LEU A 492 -15.22 6.23 -20.75
C LEU A 492 -15.80 5.38 -19.61
N VAL A 493 -15.76 5.90 -18.39
CA VAL A 493 -16.31 5.22 -17.21
C VAL A 493 -17.83 5.07 -17.32
N TRP A 494 -18.52 6.13 -17.76
CA TRP A 494 -19.96 6.08 -17.99
C TRP A 494 -20.36 5.15 -19.14
N ILE A 495 -19.59 5.12 -20.24
CA ILE A 495 -19.82 4.16 -21.33
C ILE A 495 -19.67 2.72 -20.80
N ALA A 496 -18.58 2.42 -20.08
CA ALA A 496 -18.38 1.10 -19.48
C ALA A 496 -19.52 0.71 -18.53
N PHE A 497 -20.00 1.65 -17.72
CA PHE A 497 -21.13 1.43 -16.80
C PHE A 497 -22.45 1.20 -17.54
N LEU A 498 -22.75 1.96 -18.59
CA LEU A 498 -23.95 1.78 -19.42
C LEU A 498 -23.95 0.45 -20.19
N LEU A 499 -22.78 -0.18 -20.36
CA LEU A 499 -22.63 -1.50 -20.96
C LEU A 499 -22.81 -2.66 -19.96
N LEU A 500 -22.80 -2.40 -18.64
CA LEU A 500 -22.97 -3.44 -17.62
C LEU A 500 -24.31 -4.20 -17.72
N PRO A 501 -25.46 -3.55 -17.96
CA PRO A 501 -26.72 -4.28 -18.12
C PRO A 501 -26.75 -5.23 -19.32
N CYS A 502 -25.88 -5.03 -20.30
CA CYS A 502 -25.75 -5.88 -21.49
C CYS A 502 -24.64 -6.94 -21.35
N SER A 503 -23.92 -6.95 -20.23
CA SER A 503 -22.81 -7.86 -19.99
C SER A 503 -23.28 -9.20 -19.44
N ARG A 504 -22.52 -10.26 -19.66
CA ARG A 504 -22.78 -11.59 -19.08
C ARG A 504 -21.76 -11.87 -17.98
N SER A 505 -22.22 -12.36 -16.83
CA SER A 505 -21.33 -12.84 -15.77
C SER A 505 -20.78 -14.21 -16.15
N PHE A 506 -19.49 -14.29 -16.50
CA PHE A 506 -18.82 -15.57 -16.75
C PHE A 506 -18.13 -16.14 -15.50
N GLY A 507 -18.01 -15.32 -14.44
CA GLY A 507 -17.27 -15.64 -13.21
C GLY A 507 -18.16 -16.02 -12.02
N GLY A 508 -19.46 -16.20 -12.21
CA GLY A 508 -20.36 -16.65 -11.15
C GLY A 508 -19.93 -18.00 -10.59
N THR A 509 -19.75 -18.06 -9.27
CA THR A 509 -19.35 -19.19 -8.45
C THR A 509 -20.08 -20.49 -8.82
N ARG A 510 -19.62 -21.23 -9.85
CA ARG A 510 -20.04 -22.60 -10.15
C ARG A 510 -21.55 -22.87 -9.97
N ASP A 511 -22.42 -21.99 -10.46
CA ASP A 511 -23.80 -22.40 -10.79
C ASP A 511 -23.74 -23.26 -12.05
N LEU A 512 -23.05 -24.40 -11.93
CA LEU A 512 -22.94 -25.47 -12.92
C LEU A 512 -24.24 -26.29 -13.02
N VAL A 513 -25.36 -25.70 -12.60
CA VAL A 513 -26.71 -26.30 -12.63
C VAL A 513 -27.69 -25.31 -13.27
N GLU A 514 -27.26 -24.59 -14.30
CA GLU A 514 -28.21 -24.08 -15.28
C GLU A 514 -28.25 -25.08 -16.44
N ASP A 515 -29.42 -25.70 -16.62
CA ASP A 515 -29.66 -26.70 -17.66
C ASP A 515 -29.20 -26.17 -19.03
N PRO A 516 -28.37 -26.92 -19.78
CA PRO A 516 -27.82 -26.48 -21.06
C PRO A 516 -28.89 -26.20 -22.15
N GLU A 517 -30.16 -26.53 -21.89
CA GLU A 517 -31.27 -26.25 -22.79
C GLU A 517 -31.75 -24.78 -22.77
N SER A 518 -31.41 -23.98 -21.77
CA SER A 518 -31.82 -22.55 -21.73
C SER A 518 -30.90 -21.61 -22.52
N ALA A 519 -29.72 -22.07 -22.96
CA ALA A 519 -28.74 -21.26 -23.67
C ALA A 519 -28.96 -21.17 -25.20
N ALA A 520 -29.97 -21.87 -25.73
CA ALA A 520 -30.25 -21.86 -27.16
C ALA A 520 -31.39 -20.88 -27.48
N VAL A 521 -31.13 -19.98 -28.43
CA VAL A 521 -32.10 -19.20 -29.22
C VAL A 521 -32.51 -17.83 -28.66
N GLY A 522 -31.56 -16.89 -28.68
CA GLY A 522 -31.81 -15.44 -28.77
C GLY A 522 -30.61 -14.77 -29.43
N SER A 523 -30.74 -14.35 -30.71
CA SER A 523 -29.61 -13.78 -31.47
C SER A 523 -29.43 -12.26 -31.24
N GLY A 524 -30.12 -11.69 -30.25
CA GLY A 524 -29.97 -10.30 -29.87
C GLY A 524 -28.74 -10.06 -28.98
N CYS A 525 -27.94 -9.05 -29.31
CA CYS A 525 -26.74 -8.67 -28.55
C CYS A 525 -27.03 -8.22 -27.09
N CYS A 526 -28.30 -8.02 -26.71
CA CYS A 526 -28.73 -7.43 -25.43
C CYS A 526 -30.14 -7.89 -24.99
N GLU A 527 -30.60 -9.12 -25.31
CA GLU A 527 -32.01 -9.50 -25.05
C GLU A 527 -32.36 -9.58 -23.56
N ASP A 528 -31.40 -9.91 -22.69
CA ASP A 528 -31.57 -9.93 -21.24
C ASP A 528 -30.98 -8.69 -20.57
N TYR A 529 -31.76 -7.60 -20.54
CA TYR A 529 -31.43 -6.39 -19.79
C TYR A 529 -31.77 -6.56 -18.30
N ASP A 530 -30.77 -6.87 -17.47
CA ASP A 530 -30.95 -6.95 -16.02
C ASP A 530 -30.63 -5.62 -15.33
N LYS A 531 -31.68 -4.91 -14.89
CA LYS A 531 -31.60 -3.64 -14.15
C LYS A 531 -30.90 -3.75 -12.79
N LYS A 532 -30.75 -4.96 -12.23
CA LYS A 532 -30.12 -5.15 -10.92
C LYS A 532 -28.58 -5.17 -11.01
N ARG A 533 -28.01 -5.28 -12.22
CA ARG A 533 -26.56 -5.26 -12.43
C ARG A 533 -25.99 -3.87 -12.14
N GLY A 534 -24.81 -3.85 -11.53
CA GLY A 534 -24.11 -2.62 -11.13
C GLY A 534 -24.21 -2.30 -9.62
N GLY A 535 -25.21 -2.80 -8.89
CA GLY A 535 -25.26 -2.77 -7.41
C GLY A 535 -24.62 -1.53 -6.74
N ARG A 536 -23.58 -1.77 -5.94
CA ARG A 536 -22.81 -0.73 -5.22
C ARG A 536 -22.04 0.22 -6.14
N LEU A 537 -21.67 -0.23 -7.33
CA LEU A 537 -20.91 0.56 -8.32
C LEU A 537 -21.72 1.76 -8.82
N THR A 538 -23.05 1.66 -8.88
CA THR A 538 -23.93 2.79 -9.22
C THR A 538 -23.77 3.94 -8.23
N GLY A 539 -23.66 3.64 -6.93
CA GLY A 539 -23.42 4.64 -5.89
C GLY A 539 -22.05 5.31 -6.05
N LEU A 540 -21.02 4.50 -6.36
CA LEU A 540 -19.67 4.98 -6.61
C LEU A 540 -19.61 5.94 -7.81
N LEU A 541 -20.23 5.58 -8.94
CA LEU A 541 -20.28 6.45 -10.13
C LEU A 541 -21.13 7.70 -9.92
N GLY A 542 -22.24 7.59 -9.18
CA GLY A 542 -23.06 8.75 -8.82
C GLY A 542 -22.26 9.76 -7.99
N TYR A 543 -21.48 9.27 -7.03
CA TYR A 543 -20.57 10.10 -6.25
C TYR A 543 -19.46 10.74 -7.10
N ASP A 544 -18.87 9.97 -8.01
CA ASP A 544 -17.85 10.47 -8.94
C ASP A 544 -18.39 11.58 -9.85
N LEU A 545 -19.60 11.42 -10.38
CA LEU A 545 -20.28 12.45 -11.17
C LEU A 545 -20.55 13.71 -10.34
N CYS A 546 -20.98 13.55 -9.08
CA CYS A 546 -21.14 14.69 -8.17
C CYS A 546 -19.81 15.43 -7.96
N CYS A 547 -18.72 14.71 -7.73
CA CYS A 547 -17.38 15.29 -7.59
C CYS A 547 -16.92 16.00 -8.87
N PHE A 548 -17.21 15.43 -10.03
CA PHE A 548 -16.96 16.04 -11.33
C PHE A 548 -17.73 17.36 -11.48
N LEU A 549 -19.03 17.38 -11.21
CA LEU A 549 -19.86 18.59 -11.28
C LEU A 549 -19.40 19.67 -10.29
N LEU A 550 -19.05 19.28 -9.07
CA LEU A 550 -18.47 20.20 -8.07
C LEU A 550 -17.13 20.78 -8.53
N SER A 551 -16.31 19.99 -9.22
CA SER A 551 -15.03 20.46 -9.77
C SER A 551 -15.24 21.44 -10.92
N CYS A 552 -16.19 21.17 -11.82
CA CYS A 552 -16.61 22.10 -12.87
C CYS A 552 -17.15 23.41 -12.28
N ALA A 553 -18.01 23.33 -11.25
CA ALA A 553 -18.55 24.48 -10.55
C ALA A 553 -17.45 25.31 -9.87
N LEU A 554 -16.44 24.66 -9.28
CA LEU A 554 -15.30 25.34 -8.66
C LEU A 554 -14.44 26.06 -9.71
N ILE A 555 -14.12 25.40 -10.82
CA ILE A 555 -13.37 26.02 -11.94
C ILE A 555 -14.12 27.24 -12.46
N TYR A 556 -15.43 27.10 -12.67
CA TYR A 556 -16.30 28.21 -13.09
C TYR A 556 -16.31 29.35 -12.07
N GLY A 557 -16.52 29.04 -10.79
CA GLY A 557 -16.53 30.04 -9.71
C GLY A 557 -15.21 30.80 -9.58
N LEU A 558 -14.07 30.11 -9.60
CA LEU A 558 -12.75 30.74 -9.58
C LEU A 558 -12.50 31.61 -10.81
N THR A 559 -13.07 31.22 -11.95
CA THR A 559 -13.00 32.02 -13.18
C THR A 559 -13.83 33.29 -13.04
N MET A 560 -15.05 33.21 -12.51
CA MET A 560 -15.89 34.38 -12.26
C MET A 560 -15.28 35.36 -11.24
N VAL A 561 -14.64 34.85 -10.18
CA VAL A 561 -13.98 35.71 -9.17
C VAL A 561 -12.83 36.51 -9.77
N ASP A 562 -12.02 35.87 -10.62
CA ASP A 562 -10.90 36.53 -11.28
C ASP A 562 -11.37 37.55 -12.31
N LEU A 563 -12.36 37.18 -13.13
CA LEU A 563 -13.01 38.09 -14.08
C LEU A 563 -13.63 39.30 -13.37
N ALA A 564 -14.22 39.12 -12.18
CA ALA A 564 -14.76 40.21 -11.39
C ALA A 564 -13.68 41.13 -10.81
N SER A 565 -12.48 40.59 -10.54
CA SER A 565 -11.34 41.39 -10.07
C SER A 565 -10.71 42.24 -11.18
N THR A 566 -10.75 41.76 -12.43
CA THR A 566 -10.30 42.51 -13.61
C THR A 566 -11.46 43.36 -14.15
N ASN A 567 -11.64 44.58 -13.63
CA ASN A 567 -12.55 45.64 -14.12
C ASN A 567 -13.85 45.21 -14.83
N HIS A 568 -15.02 45.52 -14.24
CA HIS A 568 -16.35 45.26 -14.81
C HIS A 568 -16.55 45.60 -16.31
N ALA A 569 -15.81 46.59 -16.84
CA ALA A 569 -15.84 46.96 -18.25
C ALA A 569 -15.34 45.84 -19.20
N ASP A 570 -14.39 45.01 -18.74
CA ASP A 570 -13.85 43.90 -19.54
C ASP A 570 -14.79 42.70 -19.54
N LEU A 571 -15.63 42.53 -18.51
CA LEU A 571 -16.63 41.47 -18.43
C LEU A 571 -17.68 41.58 -19.55
N GLN A 572 -18.15 42.80 -19.83
CA GLN A 572 -19.10 43.04 -20.91
C GLN A 572 -18.49 42.78 -22.29
N ARG A 573 -17.21 43.11 -22.47
CA ARG A 573 -16.49 42.84 -23.74
C ARG A 573 -16.23 41.35 -23.94
N ALA A 574 -15.81 40.65 -22.89
CA ALA A 574 -15.58 39.21 -22.91
C ALA A 574 -16.86 38.41 -23.24
N ALA A 575 -18.03 38.87 -22.80
CA ALA A 575 -19.31 38.23 -23.12
C ALA A 575 -19.68 38.35 -24.61
N THR A 576 -19.19 39.38 -25.31
CA THR A 576 -19.50 39.63 -26.72
C THR A 576 -18.44 39.13 -27.70
N ASP A 577 -17.18 39.03 -27.28
CA ASP A 577 -16.05 38.71 -28.15
C ASP A 577 -15.51 37.29 -27.90
N LYS A 578 -15.69 36.41 -28.89
CA LYS A 578 -15.23 35.01 -28.83
C LYS A 578 -13.71 34.89 -28.82
N ASP A 579 -13.01 35.79 -29.51
CA ASP A 579 -11.55 35.74 -29.59
C ASP A 579 -10.93 36.17 -28.26
N LEU A 580 -11.56 37.13 -27.58
CA LEU A 580 -11.19 37.52 -26.22
C LEU A 580 -11.35 36.35 -25.25
N LEU A 581 -12.47 35.61 -25.35
CA LEU A 581 -12.70 34.39 -24.56
C LEU A 581 -11.64 33.32 -24.81
N LEU A 582 -11.27 33.06 -26.07
CA LEU A 582 -10.21 32.11 -26.41
C LEU A 582 -8.84 32.56 -25.87
N SER A 583 -8.55 33.86 -25.91
CA SER A 583 -7.33 34.42 -25.32
C SER A 583 -7.30 34.28 -23.80
N ASP A 584 -8.46 34.42 -23.14
CA ASP A 584 -8.60 34.30 -21.69
C ASP A 584 -8.45 32.84 -21.23
N LEU A 585 -8.98 31.89 -22.00
CA LEU A 585 -8.74 30.45 -21.80
C LEU A 585 -7.25 30.09 -21.92
N GLN A 586 -6.48 30.85 -22.70
CA GLN A 586 -5.04 30.64 -22.81
C GLN A 586 -4.24 31.27 -21.66
N ARG A 587 -4.83 32.13 -20.83
CA ARG A 587 -4.13 32.71 -19.67
C ARG A 587 -3.72 31.63 -18.68
N TRP A 588 -2.54 31.81 -18.11
CA TRP A 588 -1.95 30.87 -17.15
C TRP A 588 -2.86 30.63 -15.94
N GLN A 589 -3.58 31.66 -15.48
CA GLN A 589 -4.51 31.56 -14.34
C GLN A 589 -5.63 30.55 -14.60
N PHE A 590 -6.25 30.58 -15.79
CA PHE A 590 -7.29 29.62 -16.16
C PHE A 590 -6.73 28.19 -16.23
N ARG A 591 -5.55 28.01 -16.82
CA ARG A 591 -4.86 26.70 -16.87
C ARG A 591 -4.58 26.15 -15.48
N SER A 592 -4.10 26.99 -14.56
CA SER A 592 -3.87 26.61 -13.17
C SER A 592 -5.18 26.23 -12.45
N ARG A 593 -6.30 26.90 -12.71
CA ARG A 593 -7.62 26.51 -12.15
C ARG A 593 -8.05 25.13 -12.62
N VAL A 594 -7.95 24.87 -13.93
CA VAL A 594 -8.28 23.55 -14.50
C VAL A 594 -7.37 22.47 -13.89
N PHE A 595 -6.08 22.77 -13.75
CA PHE A 595 -5.10 21.88 -13.11
C PHE A 595 -5.50 21.53 -11.67
N PHE A 596 -5.79 22.51 -10.82
CA PHE A 596 -6.18 22.25 -9.42
C PHE A 596 -7.57 21.64 -9.29
N GLY A 597 -8.51 22.01 -10.17
CA GLY A 597 -9.83 21.39 -10.25
C GLY A 597 -9.75 19.89 -10.53
N ARG A 598 -8.82 19.46 -11.39
CA ARG A 598 -8.55 18.03 -11.65
C ARG A 598 -7.99 17.30 -10.43
N ILE A 599 -7.05 17.91 -9.71
CA ILE A 599 -6.51 17.34 -8.46
C ILE A 599 -7.64 17.19 -7.43
N LEU A 600 -8.49 18.21 -7.28
CA LEU A 600 -9.61 18.16 -6.34
C LEU A 600 -10.65 17.10 -6.70
N GLN A 601 -10.97 16.94 -7.99
CA GLN A 601 -11.88 15.88 -8.46
C GLN A 601 -11.36 14.50 -8.02
N THR A 602 -10.08 14.23 -8.28
CA THR A 602 -9.49 12.91 -8.03
C THR A 602 -9.34 12.59 -6.55
N TRP A 603 -9.02 13.59 -5.73
CA TRP A 603 -8.96 13.42 -4.28
C TRP A 603 -10.33 13.15 -3.65
N ARG A 604 -11.37 13.89 -4.08
CA ARG A 604 -12.71 13.67 -3.55
C ARG A 604 -13.26 12.31 -3.93
N GLY A 605 -12.98 11.83 -5.15
CA GLY A 605 -13.41 10.52 -5.64
C GLY A 605 -13.21 9.36 -4.64
N MET A 606 -12.12 9.34 -3.88
CA MET A 606 -11.87 8.31 -2.86
C MET A 606 -12.60 8.55 -1.53
N GLY A 607 -12.87 9.81 -1.17
CA GLY A 607 -13.53 10.14 0.11
C GLY A 607 -15.01 9.75 0.17
N GLY A 608 -15.64 9.50 -0.99
CA GLY A 608 -17.04 9.08 -1.09
C GLY A 608 -17.30 7.64 -0.74
N GLU A 609 -16.34 6.74 -0.99
CA GLU A 609 -16.44 5.34 -0.54
C GLU A 609 -16.58 5.25 0.96
N VAL A 610 -16.00 6.21 1.68
CA VAL A 610 -16.15 6.25 3.13
C VAL A 610 -17.61 6.66 3.47
N ASN A 611 -18.27 7.55 2.73
CA ASN A 611 -19.54 8.22 3.14
C ASN A 611 -20.83 7.56 2.64
N GLY A 612 -20.80 6.75 1.58
CA GLY A 612 -22.01 6.32 0.84
C GLY A 612 -22.61 4.96 1.21
N GLY A 613 -22.28 4.40 2.38
CA GLY A 613 -22.74 3.08 2.86
C GLY A 613 -23.85 3.12 3.90
#